data_AF-A0A351GG63-F1
#
_entry.id   AF-A0A351GG63-F1
#
_cell.length_a   1.000
_cell.length_b   1.000
_cell.length_c   1.000
_cell.angle_alpha   90.00
_cell.angle_beta   90.00
_cell.angle_gamma   90.00
#
_symmetry.space_group_name_H-M   'P 1'
#
loop_
_entity.id
_entity.type
_entity.pdbx_description
1 polymer ?
#
loop_
_entity_poly.entity_id
_entity_poly.type
_entity_poly.pdbx_seq_one_letter_code
_entity_poly.pdbx_strand_id
1 'polypeptide(L)'
;MNEFDSVTAFYIHQEKYATEHPLGFPWVSAKRKDFLQESLLELAAKLNLLGIDFQTFNTIKELEESHLLEGKTLTYLKLYGTEEQHQEKAILHLHTGDTYPFDDFTLVDKSNLPFELAKMPKTFTPFKNQVGKYGSYSETIDLPDLPKHSISFELRGGENPALNRLKYYFNDSDLVATYKETRNGMVGTDYSSRLSPWLALGNVSARTVFDYIVQYETSVVSNASTYWLIFELLWRD
;
A
#
# COMPACT_ATOMS: atom_id res chain seq x y z
N MET A 1 -3.91 -27.68 -0.95
CA MET A 1 -3.60 -26.44 -0.20
C MET A 1 -2.83 -26.89 1.03
N ASN A 2 -1.67 -26.29 1.31
CA ASN A 2 -1.07 -26.49 2.62
C ASN A 2 -2.02 -25.83 3.62
N GLU A 3 -2.63 -26.64 4.49
CA GLU A 3 -3.43 -26.12 5.59
C GLU A 3 -2.45 -25.59 6.64
N PHE A 4 -2.56 -24.30 6.97
CA PHE A 4 -1.78 -23.67 8.03
C PHE A 4 -2.68 -23.54 9.26
N ASP A 5 -2.22 -24.06 10.41
CA ASP A 5 -3.01 -24.08 11.65
C ASP A 5 -3.05 -22.70 12.37
N SER A 6 -2.08 -21.84 12.08
CA SER A 6 -1.95 -20.52 12.74
C SER A 6 -1.18 -19.53 11.87
N VAL A 7 -1.42 -18.25 12.11
CA VAL A 7 -0.67 -17.14 11.53
C VAL A 7 -0.13 -16.28 12.67
N THR A 8 1.11 -15.84 12.53
CA THR A 8 1.72 -14.80 13.37
C THR A 8 2.30 -13.74 12.44
N ALA A 9 2.30 -12.49 12.87
CA ALA A 9 2.82 -11.37 12.11
C ALA A 9 3.96 -10.70 12.89
N PHE A 10 4.86 -10.05 12.16
CA PHE A 10 5.88 -9.21 12.78
C PHE A 10 6.21 -7.99 11.93
N TYR A 11 6.83 -7.00 12.56
CA TYR A 11 7.38 -5.82 11.90
C TYR A 11 8.77 -5.49 12.46
N ILE A 12 9.71 -5.11 11.60
CA ILE A 12 11.04 -4.67 12.01
C ILE A 12 11.19 -3.18 11.70
N HIS A 13 11.45 -2.37 12.72
CA HIS A 13 11.75 -0.96 12.55
C HIS A 13 13.07 -0.73 11.79
N GLN A 14 13.15 0.38 11.08
CA GLN A 14 14.36 0.77 10.35
C GLN A 14 15.31 1.52 11.29
N GLU A 15 16.43 0.89 11.68
CA GLU A 15 17.41 1.46 12.61
C GLU A 15 17.89 2.86 12.19
N LYS A 16 18.12 3.05 10.89
CA LYS A 16 18.54 4.35 10.34
C LYS A 16 17.55 5.48 10.58
N TYR A 17 16.28 5.20 10.85
CA TYR A 17 15.31 6.25 11.18
C TYR A 17 15.64 6.91 12.52
N ALA A 18 16.46 6.29 13.38
CA ALA A 18 16.96 6.88 14.62
C ALA A 18 18.24 7.73 14.42
N THR A 19 18.84 7.74 13.23
CA THR A 19 20.08 8.46 12.92
C THR A 19 19.86 9.60 11.94
N GLU A 20 20.90 10.42 11.74
CA GLU A 20 20.91 11.44 10.70
C GLU A 20 21.45 10.89 9.38
N HIS A 21 20.89 11.39 8.29
CA HIS A 21 21.46 11.23 6.95
C HIS A 21 22.85 11.89 6.92
N PRO A 22 23.82 11.37 6.14
CA PRO A 22 25.16 11.97 6.00
C PRO A 22 25.22 13.44 5.56
N LEU A 23 24.09 14.01 5.15
CA LEU A 23 23.93 15.41 4.75
C LEU A 23 23.37 16.30 5.89
N GLY A 24 23.21 15.77 7.10
CA GLY A 24 22.79 16.54 8.29
C GLY A 24 21.27 16.74 8.44
N PHE A 25 20.46 15.84 7.91
CA PHE A 25 18.99 15.86 8.09
C PHE A 25 18.47 14.46 8.44
N PRO A 26 17.32 14.31 9.11
CA PRO A 26 16.80 12.98 9.46
C PRO A 26 16.41 12.18 8.22
N TRP A 27 16.66 10.87 8.20
CA TRP A 27 16.23 9.97 7.12
C TRP A 27 14.72 10.01 6.84
N VAL A 28 13.94 10.26 7.88
CA VAL A 28 12.49 10.37 7.81
C VAL A 28 12.02 11.46 8.77
N SER A 29 11.07 12.29 8.32
CA SER A 29 10.53 13.38 9.14
C SER A 29 9.75 12.85 10.35
N ALA A 30 9.65 13.65 11.42
CA ALA A 30 8.85 13.33 12.60
C ALA A 30 7.40 12.97 12.22
N LYS A 31 6.78 13.77 11.34
CA LYS A 31 5.40 13.51 10.86
C LYS A 31 5.23 12.14 10.20
N ARG A 32 6.19 11.68 9.40
CA ARG A 32 6.10 10.36 8.77
C ARG A 32 6.39 9.23 9.77
N LYS A 33 7.18 9.48 10.83
CA LYS A 33 7.33 8.54 11.96
C LYS A 33 6.02 8.40 12.72
N ASP A 34 5.36 9.52 13.04
CA ASP A 34 4.07 9.53 13.74
C ASP A 34 3.01 8.78 12.91
N PHE A 35 2.90 9.07 11.62
CA PHE A 35 1.98 8.38 10.70
C PHE A 35 2.27 6.87 10.58
N LEU A 36 3.54 6.46 10.58
CA LEU A 36 3.92 5.05 10.60
C LEU A 36 3.52 4.40 11.93
N GLN A 37 3.77 5.06 13.07
CA GLN A 37 3.41 4.54 14.38
C GLN A 37 1.89 4.37 14.51
N GLU A 38 1.11 5.34 14.06
CA GLU A 38 -0.35 5.25 14.02
C GLU A 38 -0.82 4.06 13.17
N SER A 39 -0.19 3.86 12.01
CA SER A 39 -0.48 2.73 11.13
C SER A 39 -0.20 1.38 11.80
N LEU A 40 0.93 1.25 12.49
CA LEU A 40 1.32 0.02 13.20
C LEU A 40 0.40 -0.25 14.40
N LEU A 41 -0.01 0.78 15.12
CA LEU A 41 -0.96 0.64 16.23
C LEU A 41 -2.34 0.17 15.76
N GLU A 42 -2.84 0.70 14.63
CA GLU A 42 -4.10 0.21 14.05
C GLU A 42 -3.96 -1.22 13.54
N LEU A 43 -2.87 -1.55 12.85
CA LEU A 43 -2.59 -2.90 12.39
C LEU A 43 -2.57 -3.90 13.56
N ALA A 44 -1.86 -3.57 14.64
CA ALA A 44 -1.80 -4.39 15.85
C ALA A 44 -3.20 -4.63 16.44
N ALA A 45 -4.03 -3.59 16.53
CA ALA A 45 -5.39 -3.70 17.03
C ALA A 45 -6.25 -4.60 16.16
N LYS A 46 -6.15 -4.48 14.84
CA LYS A 46 -6.89 -5.32 13.87
C LYS A 46 -6.46 -6.78 13.92
N LEU A 47 -5.14 -7.04 13.96
CA LEU A 47 -4.61 -8.41 14.08
C LEU A 47 -5.04 -9.06 15.40
N ASN A 48 -5.03 -8.31 16.51
CA ASN A 48 -5.51 -8.80 17.81
C ASN A 48 -7.00 -9.19 17.79
N LEU A 49 -7.85 -8.44 17.07
CA LEU A 49 -9.27 -8.81 16.89
C LEU A 49 -9.44 -10.12 16.12
N LEU A 50 -8.50 -10.46 15.25
CA LEU A 50 -8.45 -11.73 14.51
C LEU A 50 -7.75 -12.86 15.28
N GLY A 51 -7.24 -12.58 16.50
CA GLY A 51 -6.46 -13.54 17.28
C GLY A 51 -5.07 -13.83 16.71
N ILE A 52 -4.55 -12.95 15.85
CA ILE A 52 -3.20 -13.06 15.26
C ILE A 52 -2.21 -12.33 16.17
N ASP A 53 -1.18 -13.04 16.62
CA ASP A 53 -0.08 -12.44 17.38
C ASP A 53 0.76 -11.52 16.48
N PHE A 54 1.07 -10.31 16.97
CA PHE A 54 1.83 -9.31 16.23
C PHE A 54 2.96 -8.75 17.08
N GLN A 55 4.20 -9.00 16.64
CA GLN A 55 5.40 -8.59 17.36
C GLN A 55 6.21 -7.56 16.58
N THR A 56 6.79 -6.59 17.28
CA THR A 56 7.64 -5.55 16.68
C THR A 56 9.07 -5.68 17.20
N PHE A 57 10.04 -5.58 16.30
CA PHE A 57 11.47 -5.64 16.58
C PHE A 57 12.16 -4.36 16.13
N ASN A 58 13.21 -3.94 16.82
CA ASN A 58 14.02 -2.79 16.41
C ASN A 58 15.12 -3.17 15.43
N THR A 59 15.55 -4.44 15.45
CA THR A 59 16.65 -4.94 14.62
C THR A 59 16.36 -6.36 14.13
N ILE A 60 17.07 -6.79 13.08
CA ILE A 60 17.02 -8.17 12.60
C ILE A 60 17.55 -9.15 13.64
N LYS A 61 18.52 -8.72 14.46
CA LYS A 61 19.08 -9.52 15.53
C LYS A 61 18.05 -9.83 16.62
N GLU A 62 17.21 -8.86 17.00
CA GLU A 62 16.13 -9.10 17.95
C GLU A 62 15.11 -10.13 17.41
N LEU A 63 14.83 -10.10 16.10
CA LEU A 63 14.00 -11.11 15.45
C LEU A 63 14.66 -12.50 15.51
N GLU A 64 15.96 -12.60 15.24
CA GLU A 64 16.71 -13.87 15.34
C GLU A 64 16.64 -14.45 16.76
N GLU A 65 16.92 -13.63 17.79
CA GLU A 65 16.89 -14.03 19.20
C GLU A 65 15.49 -14.41 19.70
N SER A 66 14.43 -13.94 19.03
CA SER A 66 13.05 -14.30 19.37
C SER A 66 12.65 -15.72 18.96
N HIS A 67 13.42 -16.35 18.07
CA HIS A 67 13.10 -17.65 17.45
C HIS A 67 11.75 -17.69 16.72
N LEU A 68 11.14 -16.54 16.40
CA LEU A 68 9.79 -16.45 15.80
C LEU A 68 9.68 -17.18 14.45
N LEU A 69 10.77 -17.23 13.68
CA LEU A 69 10.80 -17.84 12.35
C LEU A 69 10.99 -19.36 12.36
N GLU A 70 11.40 -19.96 13.48
CA GLU A 70 11.76 -21.37 13.55
C GLU A 70 10.56 -22.28 13.26
N GLY A 71 10.73 -23.19 12.29
CA GLY A 71 9.67 -24.14 11.90
C GLY A 71 8.45 -23.49 11.24
N LYS A 72 8.52 -22.21 10.85
CA LYS A 72 7.44 -21.49 10.17
C LYS A 72 7.63 -21.47 8.66
N THR A 73 6.57 -21.13 7.95
CA THR A 73 6.62 -20.67 6.57
C THR A 73 6.61 -19.15 6.58
N LEU A 74 7.53 -18.52 5.84
CA LEU A 74 7.62 -17.07 5.77
C LEU A 74 6.88 -16.55 4.54
N THR A 75 6.07 -15.52 4.73
CA THR A 75 5.47 -14.78 3.62
C THR A 75 5.57 -13.28 3.87
N TYR A 76 5.73 -12.51 2.80
CA TYR A 76 5.88 -11.07 2.82
C TYR A 76 5.62 -10.49 1.43
N LEU A 77 5.40 -9.17 1.39
CA LEU A 77 5.31 -8.43 0.14
C LEU A 77 6.72 -8.07 -0.35
N LYS A 78 7.03 -8.43 -1.60
CA LYS A 78 8.30 -8.10 -2.23
C LYS A 78 8.41 -6.61 -2.52
N LEU A 79 9.58 -6.04 -2.20
CA LEU A 79 9.92 -4.65 -2.49
C LEU A 79 11.19 -4.60 -3.36
N TYR A 80 11.29 -3.57 -4.18
CA TYR A 80 12.30 -3.48 -5.23
C TYR A 80 13.41 -2.45 -4.96
N GLY A 81 13.30 -1.68 -3.88
CA GLY A 81 14.36 -0.76 -3.48
C GLY A 81 15.60 -1.51 -2.99
N THR A 82 16.78 -0.95 -3.24
CA THR A 82 18.06 -1.59 -2.91
C THR A 82 18.17 -1.93 -1.42
N GLU A 83 17.71 -1.04 -0.56
CA GLU A 83 17.77 -1.23 0.90
C GLU A 83 16.79 -2.30 1.36
N GLU A 84 15.58 -2.31 0.81
CA GLU A 84 14.57 -3.33 1.09
C GLU A 84 15.05 -4.71 0.63
N GLN A 85 15.71 -4.82 -0.52
CA GLN A 85 16.30 -6.07 -1.00
C GLN A 85 17.45 -6.56 -0.11
N HIS A 86 18.25 -5.66 0.46
CA HIS A 86 19.27 -6.04 1.43
C HIS A 86 18.65 -6.57 2.72
N GLN A 87 17.57 -5.94 3.20
CA GLN A 87 16.83 -6.39 4.37
C GLN A 87 16.17 -7.76 4.13
N GLU A 88 15.50 -7.93 2.99
CA GLU A 88 14.93 -9.21 2.53
C GLU A 88 16.00 -10.30 2.57
N LYS A 89 17.14 -10.07 1.93
CA LYS A 89 18.24 -11.04 1.89
C LYS A 89 18.78 -11.39 3.27
N ALA A 90 18.85 -10.44 4.20
CA ALA A 90 19.29 -10.67 5.56
C ALA A 90 18.29 -11.58 6.32
N ILE A 91 16.99 -11.34 6.20
CA ILE A 91 15.95 -12.18 6.82
C ILE A 91 15.94 -13.58 6.20
N LEU A 92 16.07 -13.70 4.88
CA LEU A 92 16.14 -14.99 4.19
C LEU A 92 17.41 -15.79 4.53
N HIS A 93 18.46 -15.15 5.05
CA HIS A 93 19.63 -15.88 5.56
C HIS A 93 19.36 -16.52 6.93
N LEU A 94 18.47 -15.92 7.73
CA LEU A 94 18.04 -16.44 9.02
C LEU A 94 16.94 -17.50 8.90
N HIS A 95 16.11 -17.40 7.86
CA HIS A 95 14.99 -18.29 7.63
C HIS A 95 15.36 -19.49 6.75
N THR A 96 15.23 -20.70 7.29
CA THR A 96 15.55 -21.95 6.56
C THR A 96 14.31 -22.70 6.05
N GLY A 97 13.12 -22.26 6.44
CA GLY A 97 11.86 -22.88 6.03
C GLY A 97 11.35 -22.41 4.66
N ASP A 98 10.18 -22.91 4.26
CA ASP A 98 9.53 -22.48 3.03
C ASP A 98 9.23 -20.97 3.07
N THR A 99 9.40 -20.33 1.91
CA THR A 99 9.18 -18.89 1.74
C THR A 99 8.31 -18.64 0.52
N TYR A 100 7.25 -17.85 0.69
CA TYR A 100 6.34 -17.44 -0.38
C TYR A 100 6.21 -15.91 -0.42
N PRO A 101 7.02 -15.22 -1.24
CA PRO A 101 6.87 -13.78 -1.44
C PRO A 101 5.70 -13.48 -2.39
N PHE A 102 4.97 -12.40 -2.10
CA PHE A 102 3.92 -11.85 -2.97
C PHE A 102 4.43 -10.61 -3.72
N ASP A 103 3.83 -10.29 -4.88
CA ASP A 103 4.24 -9.18 -5.75
C ASP A 103 3.01 -8.37 -6.21
N ASP A 104 2.20 -8.01 -5.22
CA ASP A 104 0.79 -7.65 -5.41
C ASP A 104 0.49 -6.19 -5.02
N PHE A 105 1.53 -5.34 -4.92
CA PHE A 105 1.37 -3.94 -4.47
C PHE A 105 1.03 -2.95 -5.59
N THR A 106 1.14 -3.37 -6.84
CA THR A 106 0.78 -2.59 -8.04
C THR A 106 -0.72 -2.76 -8.36
N LEU A 107 -1.26 -1.82 -9.13
CA LEU A 107 -2.59 -1.95 -9.72
C LEU A 107 -2.61 -3.02 -10.84
N VAL A 108 -1.50 -3.16 -11.55
CA VAL A 108 -1.30 -4.15 -12.61
C VAL A 108 -0.21 -5.12 -12.17
N ASP A 109 -0.60 -6.37 -11.95
CA ASP A 109 0.35 -7.41 -11.56
C ASP A 109 1.28 -7.72 -12.71
N LYS A 110 2.49 -8.16 -12.38
CA LYS A 110 3.48 -8.58 -13.37
C LYS A 110 2.93 -9.64 -14.33
N SER A 111 2.07 -10.55 -13.87
CA SER A 111 1.40 -11.57 -14.69
C SER A 111 0.35 -11.00 -15.64
N ASN A 112 -0.19 -9.80 -15.34
CA ASN A 112 -1.22 -9.12 -16.13
C ASN A 112 -0.63 -8.12 -17.13
N LEU A 113 0.69 -7.91 -17.12
CA LEU A 113 1.37 -7.08 -18.11
C LEU A 113 1.32 -7.74 -19.50
N PRO A 114 0.98 -7.00 -20.55
CA PRO A 114 0.93 -7.53 -21.93
C PRO A 114 2.32 -7.64 -22.58
N PHE A 115 3.38 -7.59 -21.78
CA PHE A 115 4.77 -7.69 -22.18
C PHE A 115 5.61 -8.23 -21.03
N GLU A 116 6.73 -8.86 -21.37
CA GLU A 116 7.75 -9.20 -20.38
C GLU A 116 8.38 -7.93 -19.80
N LEU A 117 8.75 -7.94 -18.51
CA LEU A 117 9.42 -6.80 -17.87
C LEU A 117 10.67 -6.33 -18.62
N ALA A 118 11.42 -7.24 -19.24
CA ALA A 118 12.60 -6.88 -20.05
C ALA A 118 12.26 -6.03 -21.29
N LYS A 119 10.99 -6.02 -21.72
CA LYS A 119 10.44 -5.25 -22.83
C LYS A 119 9.60 -4.06 -22.36
N MET A 120 9.72 -3.68 -21.08
CA MET A 120 9.02 -2.52 -20.51
C MET A 120 9.21 -1.28 -21.39
N PRO A 121 8.12 -0.60 -21.80
CA PRO A 121 8.25 0.61 -22.58
C PRO A 121 9.02 1.69 -21.82
N LYS A 122 9.91 2.40 -22.54
CA LYS A 122 10.79 3.42 -21.93
C LYS A 122 10.10 4.72 -21.54
N THR A 123 8.84 4.89 -21.92
CA THR A 123 8.03 6.06 -21.59
C THR A 123 6.64 5.61 -21.15
N PHE A 124 6.00 6.44 -20.33
CA PHE A 124 4.72 6.13 -19.72
C PHE A 124 3.57 5.94 -20.73
N THR A 125 3.47 6.79 -21.75
CA THR A 125 2.34 6.75 -22.69
C THR A 125 2.23 5.39 -23.42
N PRO A 126 3.31 4.82 -23.98
CA PRO A 126 3.29 3.46 -24.52
C PRO A 126 2.96 2.38 -23.49
N PHE A 127 3.48 2.48 -22.26
CA PHE A 127 3.15 1.57 -21.15
C PHE A 127 1.63 1.56 -20.90
N LYS A 128 1.07 2.73 -20.58
CA LYS A 128 -0.35 2.92 -20.30
C LYS A 128 -1.24 2.43 -21.45
N ASN A 129 -0.87 2.73 -22.69
CA ASN A 129 -1.65 2.33 -23.86
C ASN A 129 -1.64 0.81 -24.09
N GLN A 130 -0.51 0.14 -23.80
CA GLN A 130 -0.45 -1.31 -23.90
C GLN A 130 -1.23 -1.98 -22.78
N VAL A 131 -1.03 -1.56 -21.53
CA VAL A 131 -1.78 -2.05 -20.36
C VAL A 131 -3.29 -1.87 -20.58
N GLY A 132 -3.75 -0.67 -20.94
CA GLY A 132 -5.17 -0.40 -21.14
C GLY A 132 -5.81 -1.11 -22.33
N LYS A 133 -5.02 -1.58 -23.31
CA LYS A 133 -5.54 -2.27 -24.51
C LYS A 133 -5.46 -3.79 -24.39
N TYR A 134 -4.42 -4.31 -23.74
CA TYR A 134 -4.07 -5.73 -23.79
C TYR A 134 -3.79 -6.35 -22.41
N GLY A 135 -3.61 -5.54 -21.37
CA GLY A 135 -3.48 -6.01 -20.00
C GLY A 135 -4.81 -6.03 -19.26
N SER A 136 -4.75 -6.28 -17.97
CA SER A 136 -5.88 -6.19 -17.05
C SER A 136 -5.44 -5.59 -15.72
N TYR A 137 -6.31 -4.82 -15.08
CA TYR A 137 -6.11 -4.44 -13.69
C TYR A 137 -6.35 -5.65 -12.79
N SER A 138 -5.60 -5.73 -11.71
CA SER A 138 -5.66 -6.85 -10.77
C SER A 138 -6.83 -6.69 -9.81
N GLU A 139 -7.52 -7.79 -9.54
CA GLU A 139 -8.63 -7.83 -8.58
C GLU A 139 -8.11 -7.72 -7.13
N THR A 140 -8.93 -7.14 -6.25
CA THR A 140 -8.71 -7.23 -4.81
C THR A 140 -9.00 -8.66 -4.31
N ILE A 141 -8.29 -9.09 -3.26
CA ILE A 141 -8.60 -10.36 -2.58
C ILE A 141 -9.93 -10.24 -1.84
N ASP A 142 -10.10 -9.13 -1.13
CA ASP A 142 -11.32 -8.71 -0.47
C ASP A 142 -11.39 -7.19 -0.50
N LEU A 143 -12.58 -6.65 -0.72
CA LEU A 143 -12.80 -5.21 -0.80
C LEU A 143 -13.29 -4.72 0.57
N PRO A 144 -12.45 -4.02 1.37
CA PRO A 144 -12.84 -3.61 2.71
C PRO A 144 -13.98 -2.59 2.67
N ASP A 145 -15.04 -2.81 3.46
CA ASP A 145 -16.19 -1.92 3.54
C ASP A 145 -15.81 -0.49 3.96
N LEU A 146 -16.42 0.50 3.30
CA LEU A 146 -16.31 1.89 3.74
C LEU A 146 -17.10 2.13 5.05
N PRO A 147 -16.65 3.04 5.92
CA PRO A 147 -17.42 3.44 7.09
C PRO A 147 -18.77 4.05 6.68
N LYS A 148 -19.79 3.86 7.54
CA LYS A 148 -21.15 4.38 7.29
C LYS A 148 -21.19 5.90 7.11
N HIS A 149 -20.38 6.62 7.89
CA HIS A 149 -20.24 8.06 7.83
C HIS A 149 -18.76 8.41 7.74
N SER A 150 -18.40 9.34 6.87
CA SER A 150 -17.07 9.93 6.93
C SER A 150 -16.98 11.00 8.04
N ILE A 151 -15.78 11.16 8.57
CA ILE A 151 -15.39 12.25 9.46
C ILE A 151 -14.52 13.26 8.72
N SER A 152 -14.33 14.44 9.33
CA SER A 152 -13.43 15.48 8.82
C SER A 152 -12.07 14.90 8.44
N PHE A 153 -11.50 15.42 7.35
CA PHE A 153 -10.18 14.99 6.90
C PHE A 153 -9.15 15.17 8.02
N GLU A 154 -8.53 14.06 8.41
CA GLU A 154 -7.41 14.01 9.33
C GLU A 154 -6.32 13.15 8.68
N LEU A 155 -5.13 13.72 8.52
CA LEU A 155 -3.99 12.98 7.98
C LEU A 155 -3.38 12.14 9.10
N ARG A 156 -3.94 10.95 9.31
CA ARG A 156 -3.56 9.99 10.34
C ARG A 156 -3.25 8.62 9.73
N GLY A 157 -2.25 7.93 10.26
CA GLY A 157 -1.86 6.61 9.80
C GLY A 157 -2.90 5.53 10.11
N GLY A 158 -2.95 4.49 9.28
CA GLY A 158 -3.87 3.36 9.42
C GLY A 158 -4.82 3.18 8.23
N GLU A 159 -5.42 2.00 8.13
CA GLU A 159 -6.37 1.66 7.07
C GLU A 159 -7.71 2.38 7.29
N ASN A 160 -8.21 2.48 8.52
CA ASN A 160 -9.50 3.13 8.81
C ASN A 160 -9.50 4.61 8.39
N PRO A 161 -8.46 5.44 8.68
CA PRO A 161 -8.36 6.78 8.12
C PRO A 161 -8.32 6.80 6.58
N ALA A 162 -7.69 5.82 5.94
CA ALA A 162 -7.67 5.69 4.48
C ALA A 162 -9.07 5.41 3.91
N LEU A 163 -9.80 4.45 4.49
CA LEU A 163 -11.17 4.12 4.12
C LEU A 163 -12.13 5.28 4.40
N ASN A 164 -11.92 6.02 5.49
CA ASN A 164 -12.63 7.26 5.76
C ASN A 164 -12.41 8.31 4.66
N ARG A 165 -11.16 8.47 4.20
CA ARG A 165 -10.84 9.39 3.11
C ARG A 165 -11.51 8.94 1.80
N LEU A 166 -11.49 7.64 1.50
CA LEU A 166 -12.20 7.10 0.34
C LEU A 166 -13.70 7.41 0.42
N LYS A 167 -14.35 7.09 1.54
CA LYS A 167 -15.77 7.39 1.78
C LYS A 167 -16.10 8.86 1.55
N TYR A 168 -15.31 9.76 2.13
CA TYR A 168 -15.50 11.19 1.94
C TYR A 168 -15.36 11.58 0.46
N TYR A 169 -14.24 11.24 -0.16
CA TYR A 169 -13.84 11.74 -1.48
C TYR A 169 -14.70 11.18 -2.63
N PHE A 170 -15.20 9.95 -2.47
CA PHE A 170 -16.01 9.29 -3.49
C PHE A 170 -17.51 9.45 -3.21
N ASN A 171 -17.98 9.18 -2.00
CA ASN A 171 -19.42 9.04 -1.75
C ASN A 171 -20.06 10.30 -1.15
N ASP A 172 -19.42 10.95 -0.18
CA ASP A 172 -20.06 12.05 0.56
C ASP A 172 -19.90 13.42 -0.11
N SER A 173 -18.82 13.60 -0.88
CA SER A 173 -18.47 14.89 -1.50
C SER A 173 -18.45 14.88 -3.03
N ASP A 174 -18.54 13.70 -3.65
CA ASP A 174 -18.55 13.54 -5.12
C ASP A 174 -17.28 14.06 -5.82
N LEU A 175 -16.19 14.30 -5.09
CA LEU A 175 -15.02 15.05 -5.58
C LEU A 175 -14.22 14.30 -6.65
N VAL A 176 -14.32 12.97 -6.72
CA VAL A 176 -13.69 12.18 -7.78
C VAL A 176 -14.22 12.57 -9.16
N ALA A 177 -15.47 13.03 -9.27
CA ALA A 177 -16.09 13.48 -10.52
C ALA A 177 -15.38 14.68 -11.16
N THR A 178 -14.66 15.47 -10.37
CA THR A 178 -13.97 16.69 -10.78
C THR A 178 -12.44 16.61 -10.62
N TYR A 179 -11.90 15.42 -10.36
CA TYR A 179 -10.49 15.23 -10.03
C TYR A 179 -9.53 15.81 -11.08
N LYS A 180 -9.80 15.61 -12.37
CA LYS A 180 -8.92 16.10 -13.45
C LYS A 180 -8.86 17.62 -13.48
N GLU A 181 -9.97 18.29 -13.20
CA GLU A 181 -10.08 19.75 -13.18
C GLU A 181 -9.39 20.33 -11.94
N THR A 182 -9.49 19.65 -10.80
CA THR A 182 -9.01 20.20 -9.52
C THR A 182 -7.58 19.79 -9.15
N ARG A 183 -7.03 18.69 -9.68
CA ARG A 183 -5.75 18.08 -9.21
C ARG A 183 -4.53 19.00 -9.16
N ASN A 184 -4.54 20.10 -9.92
CA ASN A 184 -3.46 21.11 -9.92
C ASN A 184 -3.65 22.21 -8.86
N GLY A 185 -4.69 22.12 -8.02
CA GLY A 185 -4.89 22.99 -6.88
C GLY A 185 -3.77 22.84 -5.85
N MET A 186 -3.62 23.84 -4.99
CA MET A 186 -2.59 23.84 -3.95
C MET A 186 -3.15 24.06 -2.53
N VAL A 187 -4.35 24.62 -2.42
CA VAL A 187 -4.97 25.02 -1.13
C VAL A 187 -6.15 24.12 -0.82
N GLY A 188 -6.24 23.67 0.43
CA GLY A 188 -7.30 22.78 0.91
C GLY A 188 -7.01 21.30 0.64
N THR A 189 -7.94 20.43 1.05
CA THR A 189 -7.79 18.97 0.97
C THR A 189 -8.47 18.37 -0.24
N ASP A 190 -9.38 19.11 -0.87
CA ASP A 190 -10.40 18.51 -1.75
C ASP A 190 -10.03 18.55 -3.22
N TYR A 191 -8.95 19.26 -3.55
CA TYR A 191 -8.49 19.34 -4.93
C TYR A 191 -7.90 18.02 -5.47
N SER A 192 -7.60 17.04 -4.61
CA SER A 192 -7.10 15.71 -5.00
C SER A 192 -7.51 14.65 -3.98
N SER A 193 -7.29 13.37 -4.32
CA SER A 193 -7.65 12.24 -3.43
C SER A 193 -6.94 12.26 -2.08
N ARG A 194 -5.74 12.84 -2.00
CA ARG A 194 -4.85 12.83 -0.81
C ARG A 194 -4.48 11.42 -0.32
N LEU A 195 -4.61 10.39 -1.16
CA LEU A 195 -4.40 9.01 -0.76
C LEU A 195 -2.93 8.59 -0.65
N SER A 196 -1.99 9.43 -1.11
CA SER A 196 -0.57 9.04 -1.25
C SER A 196 0.11 8.57 0.04
N PRO A 197 -0.14 9.12 1.24
CA PRO A 197 0.52 8.64 2.46
C PRO A 197 0.09 7.22 2.84
N TRP A 198 -1.20 6.90 2.67
CA TRP A 198 -1.76 5.58 2.92
C TRP A 198 -1.33 4.55 1.87
N LEU A 199 -1.31 4.94 0.59
CA LEU A 199 -0.77 4.09 -0.50
C LEU A 199 0.72 3.78 -0.31
N ALA A 200 1.50 4.72 0.26
CA ALA A 200 2.94 4.56 0.46
C ALA A 200 3.30 3.59 1.60
N LEU A 201 2.42 3.42 2.60
CA LEU A 201 2.59 2.43 3.67
C LEU A 201 1.77 1.15 3.46
N GLY A 202 0.97 1.07 2.39
CA GLY A 202 0.07 -0.06 2.16
C GLY A 202 -1.12 -0.09 3.13
N ASN A 203 -1.48 1.03 3.74
CA ASN A 203 -2.73 1.12 4.54
C ASN A 203 -3.98 0.96 3.67
N VAL A 204 -3.87 1.24 2.37
CA VAL A 204 -4.86 0.92 1.37
C VAL A 204 -4.13 0.50 0.09
N SER A 205 -4.64 -0.51 -0.61
CA SER A 205 -4.04 -0.99 -1.85
C SER A 205 -4.49 -0.15 -3.05
N ALA A 206 -3.68 -0.09 -4.11
CA ALA A 206 -4.10 0.56 -5.36
C ALA A 206 -5.33 -0.12 -5.99
N ARG A 207 -5.45 -1.44 -5.82
CA ARG A 207 -6.59 -2.23 -6.28
C ARG A 207 -7.87 -1.86 -5.54
N THR A 208 -7.82 -1.69 -4.22
CA THR A 208 -8.95 -1.18 -3.41
C THR A 208 -9.42 0.18 -3.90
N VAL A 209 -8.48 1.11 -4.19
CA VAL A 209 -8.84 2.43 -4.74
C VAL A 209 -9.50 2.28 -6.12
N PHE A 210 -8.97 1.41 -6.98
CA PHE A 210 -9.53 1.13 -8.30
C PHE A 210 -10.95 0.57 -8.21
N ASP A 211 -11.20 -0.41 -7.36
CA ASP A 211 -12.53 -1.01 -7.19
C ASP A 211 -13.55 0.01 -6.69
N TYR A 212 -13.13 0.94 -5.81
CA TYR A 212 -13.98 2.06 -5.40
C TYR A 212 -14.22 3.08 -6.52
N ILE A 213 -13.28 3.28 -7.45
CA ILE A 213 -13.54 4.03 -8.69
C ILE A 213 -14.60 3.32 -9.52
N VAL A 214 -14.47 2.01 -9.74
CA VAL A 214 -15.43 1.23 -10.54
C VAL A 214 -16.83 1.23 -9.91
N GLN A 215 -16.94 1.07 -8.59
CA GLN A 215 -18.22 1.18 -7.88
C GLN A 215 -18.85 2.55 -8.05
N TYR A 216 -18.06 3.61 -7.90
CA TYR A 216 -18.52 4.98 -8.12
C TYR A 216 -18.98 5.20 -9.56
N GLU A 217 -18.21 4.74 -10.54
CA GLU A 217 -18.55 4.87 -11.97
C GLU A 217 -19.84 4.13 -12.34
N THR A 218 -20.08 2.98 -11.71
CA THR A 218 -21.29 2.17 -11.91
C THR A 218 -22.53 2.81 -11.30
N SER A 219 -22.39 3.52 -10.17
CA SER A 219 -23.51 4.03 -9.38
C SER A 219 -23.77 5.53 -9.56
N VAL A 220 -22.78 6.31 -9.98
CA VAL A 220 -22.85 7.77 -10.05
C VAL A 220 -22.49 8.29 -11.45
N VAL A 221 -21.22 8.29 -11.84
CA VAL A 221 -20.78 8.76 -13.17
C VAL A 221 -19.40 8.22 -13.53
N SER A 222 -19.23 7.80 -14.80
CA SER A 222 -17.92 7.59 -15.42
C SER A 222 -17.60 8.76 -16.35
N ASN A 223 -16.45 9.41 -16.14
CA ASN A 223 -16.02 10.56 -16.92
C ASN A 223 -14.49 10.65 -17.02
N ALA A 224 -13.99 11.76 -17.58
CA ALA A 224 -12.55 11.95 -17.74
C ALA A 224 -11.80 12.04 -16.40
N SER A 225 -12.45 12.44 -15.31
CA SER A 225 -11.88 12.62 -13.97
C SER A 225 -11.78 11.32 -13.19
N THR A 226 -12.79 10.48 -13.24
CA THR A 226 -12.73 9.12 -12.68
C THR A 226 -11.61 8.31 -13.34
N TYR A 227 -11.51 8.37 -14.67
CA TYR A 227 -10.38 7.79 -15.42
C TYR A 227 -9.03 8.41 -15.03
N TRP A 228 -8.97 9.73 -14.80
CA TRP A 228 -7.70 10.39 -14.51
C TRP A 228 -7.11 9.93 -13.17
N LEU A 229 -7.93 9.51 -12.21
CA LEU A 229 -7.39 8.95 -10.97
C LEU A 229 -6.74 7.57 -11.22
N ILE A 230 -7.31 6.74 -12.08
CA ILE A 230 -6.70 5.48 -12.54
C ILE A 230 -5.39 5.76 -13.28
N PHE A 231 -5.38 6.77 -14.15
CA PHE A 231 -4.18 7.21 -14.87
C PHE A 231 -3.01 7.54 -13.94
N GLU A 232 -3.28 8.14 -12.78
CA GLU A 232 -2.25 8.53 -11.81
C GLU A 232 -1.81 7.34 -10.94
N LEU A 233 -2.68 6.36 -10.70
CA LEU A 233 -2.27 5.07 -10.13
C LEU A 233 -1.35 4.31 -11.09
N LEU A 234 -1.57 4.40 -12.40
CA LEU A 234 -0.67 3.81 -13.40
C LEU A 234 0.68 4.51 -13.49
N TRP A 235 0.81 5.76 -13.04
CA TRP A 235 2.12 6.41 -12.88
C TRP A 235 2.88 5.91 -11.66
N ARG A 236 2.16 5.42 -10.64
CA ARG A 236 2.76 4.82 -9.44
C ARG A 236 3.31 3.42 -9.74
N ASP A 237 2.58 2.64 -10.53
CA ASP A 237 3.02 1.34 -11.05
C ASP A 237 4.24 1.47 -11.98
#